data_AF-A0A961T871-F1
#
_entry.id   AF-A0A961T871-F1
#
_cell.length_a   1.000
_cell.length_b   1.000
_cell.length_c   1.000
_cell.angle_alpha   90.00
_cell.angle_beta   90.00
_cell.angle_gamma   90.00
#
_symmetry.space_group_name_H-M   'P 1'
#
loop_
_entity.id
_entity.type
_entity.pdbx_description
1 polymer ?
#
loop_
_entity_poly.entity_id
_entity_poly.type
_entity_poly.pdbx_seq_one_letter_code
_entity_poly.pdbx_strand_id
1 'polypeptide(L)'
;YPVVIMGHSLGANDASKMATYLGERGVKVSYVVTFDPTETGYVGKNVDKVVNYYLPNGKNVVRKGAGFTGRLENISMAGREEITHTTIEKNVGLQSRAIGYIMSITKKLPKKRS
;
A
#
# COMPACT_ATOMS: atom_id res chain seq x y z
N TYR A 1 -0.82 14.93 -9.83
CA TYR A 1 -1.85 14.16 -9.07
C TYR A 1 -1.13 13.07 -8.27
N PRO A 2 -1.63 12.69 -7.07
CA PRO A 2 -1.01 11.62 -6.29
C PRO A 2 -1.06 10.30 -7.08
N VAL A 3 0.05 9.55 -7.09
CA VAL A 3 0.07 8.18 -7.61
C VAL A 3 -0.27 7.24 -6.47
N VAL A 4 -1.28 6.40 -6.67
CA VAL A 4 -1.75 5.40 -5.71
C VAL A 4 -1.73 4.04 -6.37
N ILE A 5 -1.20 3.04 -5.67
CA ILE A 5 -1.11 1.66 -6.16
C ILE A 5 -1.73 0.74 -5.11
N MET A 6 -2.66 -0.10 -5.53
CA MET A 6 -3.33 -1.05 -4.66
C MET A 6 -3.34 -2.42 -5.33
N GLY A 7 -3.12 -3.48 -4.56
CA GLY A 7 -3.10 -4.83 -5.10
C GLY A 7 -3.44 -5.88 -4.06
N HIS A 8 -3.91 -7.03 -4.54
CA HIS A 8 -4.29 -8.20 -3.74
C HIS A 8 -3.49 -9.42 -4.19
N SER A 9 -3.07 -10.28 -3.25
CA SER A 9 -2.35 -11.53 -3.54
C SER A 9 -1.12 -11.28 -4.43
N LEU A 10 -1.06 -11.87 -5.63
CA LEU A 10 0.01 -11.59 -6.61
C LEU A 10 0.05 -10.11 -7.02
N GLY A 11 -1.10 -9.47 -7.19
CA GLY A 11 -1.17 -8.03 -7.47
C GLY A 11 -0.63 -7.17 -6.33
N ALA A 12 -0.64 -7.66 -5.09
CA ALA A 12 -0.03 -6.97 -3.96
C ALA A 12 1.51 -7.03 -4.00
N ASN A 13 2.07 -8.13 -4.49
CA ASN A 13 3.50 -8.22 -4.77
C ASN A 13 3.89 -7.19 -5.84
N ASP A 14 3.11 -7.16 -6.92
CA ASP A 14 3.33 -6.25 -8.05
C ASP A 14 3.12 -4.79 -7.65
N ALA A 15 2.23 -4.49 -6.71
CA ALA A 15 2.05 -3.15 -6.18
C ALA A 15 3.35 -2.60 -5.56
N SER A 16 4.07 -3.43 -4.78
CA SER A 16 5.37 -3.05 -4.20
C SER A 16 6.45 -2.90 -5.28
N LYS A 17 6.51 -3.83 -6.23
CA LYS A 17 7.46 -3.80 -7.35
C LYS A 17 7.25 -2.57 -8.23
N MET A 18 6.01 -2.28 -8.60
CA MET A 18 5.64 -1.12 -9.40
C MET A 18 5.99 0.19 -8.67
N ALA A 19 5.72 0.28 -7.37
CA ALA A 19 6.08 1.45 -6.58
C ALA A 19 7.58 1.74 -6.62
N THR A 20 8.40 0.69 -6.50
CA THR A 20 9.86 0.79 -6.61
C THR A 20 10.31 1.13 -8.03
N TYR A 21 9.76 0.46 -9.05
CA TYR A 21 10.03 0.73 -10.47
C TYR A 21 9.77 2.19 -10.87
N LEU A 22 8.68 2.78 -10.36
CA LEU A 22 8.37 4.20 -10.54
C LEU A 22 9.41 5.09 -9.85
N GLY A 23 9.88 4.70 -8.67
CA GLY A 23 10.91 5.42 -7.92
C GLY A 23 12.25 5.50 -8.64
N GLU A 24 12.66 4.40 -9.26
CA GLU A 24 13.86 4.33 -10.11
C GLU A 24 13.77 5.28 -11.31
N ARG A 25 12.56 5.68 -11.71
CA ARG A 25 12.28 6.61 -12.82
C ARG A 25 11.92 8.02 -12.35
N GLY A 26 12.17 8.34 -11.08
CA GLY A 26 11.93 9.67 -10.52
C GLY A 26 10.45 9.98 -10.28
N VAL A 27 9.56 8.98 -10.33
CA VAL A 27 8.13 9.16 -10.07
C VAL A 27 7.84 8.90 -8.59
N LYS A 28 7.28 9.92 -7.92
CA LYS A 28 6.80 9.79 -6.54
C LYS A 28 5.51 8.97 -6.46
N VAL A 29 5.40 8.13 -5.44
CA VAL A 29 4.21 7.35 -5.13
C VAL A 29 3.68 7.77 -3.78
N SER A 30 2.46 8.32 -3.75
CA SER A 30 1.89 8.88 -2.52
C SER A 30 1.32 7.81 -1.60
N TYR A 31 0.87 6.67 -2.14
CA TYR A 31 0.26 5.62 -1.34
C TYR A 31 0.34 4.24 -1.99
N VAL A 32 0.79 3.23 -1.23
CA VAL A 32 0.72 1.82 -1.59
C VAL A 32 -0.15 1.08 -0.60
N VAL A 33 -1.11 0.29 -1.09
CA VAL A 33 -1.92 -0.61 -0.27
C VAL A 33 -1.79 -2.04 -0.76
N THR A 34 -1.41 -2.94 0.12
CA THR A 34 -1.33 -4.37 -0.19
C THR A 34 -2.35 -5.14 0.64
N PHE A 35 -3.08 -6.03 -0.03
CA PHE A 35 -4.00 -6.98 0.60
C PHE A 35 -3.43 -8.39 0.44
N ASP A 36 -2.93 -8.93 1.55
CA ASP A 36 -2.37 -10.26 1.70
C ASP A 36 -1.42 -10.68 0.57
N PRO A 37 -0.26 -10.01 0.41
CA PRO A 37 0.73 -10.40 -0.60
C PRO A 37 1.20 -11.84 -0.38
N THR A 38 1.73 -12.47 -1.42
CA THR A 38 2.25 -13.84 -1.31
C THR A 38 3.75 -13.89 -1.02
N GLU A 39 4.43 -12.75 -1.09
CA GLU A 39 5.86 -12.63 -0.82
C GLU A 39 6.23 -11.31 -0.14
N THR A 40 7.49 -11.20 0.28
CA THR A 40 7.97 -10.02 1.01
C THR A 40 8.22 -8.91 0.01
N GLY A 41 7.42 -7.85 0.09
CA GLY A 41 7.58 -6.65 -0.74
C GLY A 41 8.65 -5.70 -0.19
N TYR A 42 9.25 -4.90 -1.05
CA TYR A 42 10.13 -3.78 -0.67
C TYR A 42 9.71 -2.51 -1.39
N VAL A 43 9.71 -1.38 -0.68
CA VAL A 43 9.36 -0.07 -1.22
C VAL A 43 10.48 0.96 -1.03
N GLY A 44 10.80 1.72 -2.08
CA GLY A 44 11.87 2.71 -2.07
C GLY A 44 11.52 4.07 -1.46
N LYS A 45 12.52 4.95 -1.37
CA LYS A 45 12.43 6.32 -0.83
C LYS A 45 11.41 7.25 -1.51
N ASN A 46 10.90 6.86 -2.67
CA ASN A 46 9.90 7.62 -3.43
C ASN A 46 8.47 7.43 -2.92
N VAL A 47 8.27 6.54 -1.94
CA VAL A 47 6.94 6.18 -1.42
C VAL A 47 6.65 6.91 -0.12
N ASP A 48 5.57 7.71 -0.09
CA ASP A 48 5.19 8.50 1.09
C ASP A 48 4.53 7.64 2.18
N LYS A 49 3.64 6.72 1.80
CA LYS A 49 2.94 5.83 2.74
C LYS A 49 2.69 4.44 2.16
N VAL A 50 2.84 3.42 3.00
CA VAL A 50 2.48 2.03 2.74
C VAL A 50 1.60 1.48 3.86
N VAL A 51 0.52 0.80 3.49
CA VAL A 51 -0.29 0.00 4.41
C VAL A 51 -0.43 -1.41 3.83
N ASN A 52 0.07 -2.40 4.56
CA ASN A 52 -0.07 -3.80 4.23
C ASN A 52 -1.03 -4.47 5.20
N TYR A 53 -2.18 -4.91 4.70
CA TYR A 53 -3.11 -5.76 5.45
C TYR A 53 -2.81 -7.21 5.09
N TYR A 54 -2.51 -8.07 6.05
CA TYR A 54 -2.03 -9.42 5.74
C TYR A 54 -2.47 -10.46 6.77
N LEU A 55 -2.54 -11.72 6.36
CA LEU A 55 -2.78 -12.87 7.23
C LEU A 55 -1.42 -13.57 7.48
N PRO A 56 -0.79 -13.41 8.66
CA PRO A 56 0.61 -13.81 8.86
C PRO A 56 0.94 -15.22 8.38
N ASN A 57 1.86 -15.32 7.42
CA ASN A 57 2.39 -16.60 6.92
C ASN A 57 3.93 -16.63 6.87
N GLY A 58 4.58 -15.64 7.50
CA GLY A 58 6.03 -15.49 7.57
C GLY A 58 6.68 -14.87 6.33
N LYS A 59 5.95 -14.72 5.21
CA LYS A 59 6.50 -14.22 3.95
C LYS A 59 5.79 -12.99 3.40
N ASN A 60 4.65 -12.59 3.93
CA ASN A 60 3.75 -11.59 3.35
C ASN A 60 3.78 -10.20 4.01
N VAL A 61 4.97 -9.77 4.45
CA VAL A 61 5.17 -8.41 4.97
C VAL A 61 5.76 -7.49 3.91
N VAL A 62 5.48 -6.19 3.99
CA VAL A 62 6.20 -5.18 3.21
C VAL A 62 7.31 -4.58 4.07
N ARG A 63 8.50 -4.42 3.51
CA ARG A 63 9.69 -3.89 4.17
C ARG A 63 10.14 -2.57 3.54
N LYS A 64 10.87 -1.80 4.33
CA LYS A 64 11.53 -0.57 3.90
C LYS A 64 12.70 -0.94 2.98
N GLY A 65 12.70 -0.40 1.76
CA GLY A 65 13.86 -0.41 0.88
C GLY A 65 14.89 0.65 1.29
N ALA A 66 15.99 0.73 0.55
CA ALA A 66 17.07 1.66 0.82
C ALA A 66 16.58 3.13 0.83
N GLY A 67 16.95 3.86 1.88
CA GLY A 67 16.64 5.29 2.03
C GLY A 67 15.16 5.60 2.24
N PHE A 68 14.31 4.62 2.54
CA PHE A 68 12.89 4.86 2.80
C PHE A 68 12.67 5.78 4.01
N THR A 69 12.00 6.90 3.78
CA THR A 69 11.66 7.90 4.81
C THR A 69 10.16 8.05 5.06
N GLY A 70 9.32 7.37 4.25
CA GLY A 70 7.87 7.40 4.39
C GLY A 70 7.36 6.65 5.63
N ARG A 71 6.03 6.51 5.70
CA ARG A 71 5.36 5.70 6.74
C ARG A 71 5.03 4.31 6.19
N LEU A 72 5.37 3.26 6.93
CA LEU A 72 5.06 1.88 6.57
C LEU A 72 4.37 1.19 7.73
N GLU A 73 3.21 0.59 7.46
CA GLU A 73 2.39 -0.14 8.45
C GLU A 73 2.10 -1.55 7.94
N ASN A 74 2.56 -2.58 8.65
CA ASN A 74 2.11 -3.95 8.46
C ASN A 74 1.03 -4.24 9.51
N ILE A 75 -0.21 -4.42 9.08
CA ILE A 75 -1.38 -4.62 9.95
C ILE A 75 -1.87 -6.07 9.77
N SER A 76 -1.64 -6.88 10.79
CA SER A 76 -2.08 -8.28 10.81
C SER A 76 -3.60 -8.37 10.96
N MET A 77 -4.23 -9.18 10.11
CA MET A 77 -5.66 -9.55 10.19
C MET A 77 -5.88 -10.87 10.93
N ALA A 78 -4.86 -11.41 11.59
CA ALA A 78 -5.00 -12.62 12.41
C ALA A 78 -6.13 -12.48 13.45
N GLY A 79 -6.87 -13.56 13.67
CA GLY A 79 -7.99 -13.60 14.62
C GLY A 79 -9.29 -12.97 14.11
N ARG A 80 -9.36 -12.56 12.83
CA ARG A 80 -10.59 -12.10 12.18
C ARG A 80 -11.12 -13.20 11.28
N GLU A 81 -12.04 -14.01 11.78
CA GLU A 81 -12.56 -15.19 11.08
C GLU A 81 -13.25 -14.84 9.75
N GLU A 82 -13.81 -13.65 9.63
CA GLU A 82 -14.46 -13.15 8.41
C GLU A 82 -13.45 -12.75 7.31
N ILE A 83 -12.17 -12.62 7.67
CA ILE A 83 -11.10 -12.19 6.76
C ILE A 83 -10.23 -13.39 6.39
N THR A 84 -10.36 -13.81 5.14
CA THR A 84 -9.56 -14.85 4.51
C THR A 84 -8.69 -14.24 3.41
N HIS A 85 -7.77 -15.03 2.85
CA HIS A 85 -6.96 -14.60 1.73
C HIS A 85 -7.82 -14.01 0.60
N THR A 86 -9.00 -14.56 0.31
CA THR A 86 -9.86 -14.15 -0.82
C THR A 86 -10.97 -13.16 -0.46
N THR A 87 -11.03 -12.72 0.80
CA THR A 87 -12.03 -11.76 1.28
C THR A 87 -11.43 -10.51 1.92
N ILE A 88 -10.12 -10.49 2.17
CA ILE A 88 -9.43 -9.35 2.82
C ILE A 88 -9.62 -8.03 2.08
N GLU A 89 -9.58 -8.02 0.75
CA GLU A 89 -9.79 -6.85 -0.09
C GLU A 89 -11.28 -6.44 -0.17
N LYS A 90 -12.20 -7.36 0.13
CA LYS A 90 -13.66 -7.11 0.16
C LYS A 90 -14.14 -6.51 1.47
N ASN A 91 -13.32 -6.54 2.51
CA ASN A 91 -13.70 -5.99 3.81
C ASN A 91 -13.93 -4.48 3.69
N VAL A 92 -15.18 -4.05 3.90
CA VAL A 92 -15.60 -2.64 3.76
C VAL A 92 -14.79 -1.72 4.68
N GLY A 93 -14.47 -2.14 5.90
CA GLY A 93 -13.66 -1.34 6.82
C GLY A 93 -12.24 -1.08 6.31
N LEU A 94 -11.61 -2.08 5.67
CA LEU A 94 -10.31 -1.92 5.03
C LEU A 94 -10.36 -1.03 3.79
N GLN A 95 -11.39 -1.19 2.94
CA GLN A 95 -11.62 -0.33 1.79
C GLN A 95 -11.87 1.12 2.19
N SER A 96 -12.75 1.37 3.17
CA SER A 96 -13.04 2.72 3.66
C SER A 96 -11.80 3.41 4.24
N ARG A 97 -10.92 2.69 4.94
CA ARG A 97 -9.64 3.24 5.41
C ARG A 97 -8.73 3.64 4.26
N ALA A 98 -8.58 2.79 3.25
CA ALA A 98 -7.75 3.08 2.09
C ALA A 98 -8.30 4.27 1.28
N ILE A 99 -9.59 4.24 0.94
CA ILE A 99 -10.28 5.29 0.19
C ILE A 99 -10.29 6.61 0.96
N GLY A 100 -10.55 6.58 2.27
CA GLY A 100 -10.52 7.77 3.11
C GLY A 100 -9.16 8.47 3.09
N TYR A 101 -8.07 7.71 3.12
CA TYR A 101 -6.73 8.26 2.97
C TYR A 101 -6.50 8.85 1.57
N ILE A 102 -6.90 8.14 0.51
CA ILE A 102 -6.83 8.63 -0.88
C ILE A 102 -7.56 9.98 -1.01
N MET A 103 -8.77 10.08 -0.50
CA MET A 103 -9.55 11.33 -0.52
C MET A 103 -8.86 12.45 0.27
N SER A 104 -8.15 12.13 1.35
CA SER A 104 -7.43 13.13 2.14
C SER A 104 -6.21 13.72 1.40
N ILE A 105 -5.53 12.92 0.57
CA ILE A 105 -4.35 13.37 -0.19
C ILE A 105 -4.73 14.01 -1.55
N THR A 106 -5.92 13.72 -2.08
CA THR A 106 -6.43 14.38 -3.29
C THR A 106 -7.05 15.75 -2.99
N LYS A 107 -7.79 15.90 -1.89
CA LYS A 107 -8.39 17.19 -1.46
C LYS A 107 -7.36 18.26 -1.08
N LYS A 108 -6.13 17.86 -0.73
CA LYS A 108 -5.05 18.75 -0.28
C LYS A 108 -4.27 19.45 -1.40
N LEU A 109 -4.58 19.25 -2.68
CA LEU A 109 -3.93 20.01 -3.75
C LEU A 109 -4.46 21.46 -3.75
N PRO A 110 -3.63 22.49 -3.46
CA PRO A 110 -4.08 23.87 -3.60
C PRO A 110 -4.45 24.14 -5.06
N LYS A 111 -5.54 24.88 -5.28
CA LYS A 111 -5.90 25.45 -6.58
C LYS A 111 -4.66 26.17 -7.11
N LYS A 112 -4.19 25.79 -8.30
CA LYS A 112 -3.15 26.55 -9.02
C LYS A 112 -3.69 27.99 -9.12
N ARG A 113 -3.07 28.96 -8.43
CA ARG A 113 -3.41 30.37 -8.59
C ARG A 113 -2.98 30.74 -10.01
N SER A 114 -3.98 30.94 -10.88
CA SER A 114 -3.83 31.60 -12.18
C SER A 114 -3.73 33.11 -11.96
#